data_AF-A0A8J6S8L2-F1
#
_entry.id   AF-A0A8J6S8L2-F1
#
_cell.length_a   1.000
_cell.length_b   1.000
_cell.length_c   1.000
_cell.angle_alpha   90.00
_cell.angle_beta   90.00
_cell.angle_gamma   90.00
#
_symmetry.space_group_name_H-M   'P 1'
#
loop_
_entity.id
_entity.type
_entity.pdbx_description
1 polymer ?
#
loop_
_entity_poly.entity_id
_entity_poly.type
_entity_poly.pdbx_seq_one_letter_code
_entity_poly.pdbx_strand_id
1 'polypeptide(L)' 'MVSTELLSTLRGLNRADKLYVMQVLISDLAQQETDLIKPDLSYPVWSPYDAFEAADTMLKVLQAAKTEDDA' A
#
# COMPACT_ATOMS: atom_id res chain seq x y z
N MET A 1 16.99 -15.98 -2.94
CA MET A 1 16.66 -16.34 -4.34
C MET A 1 15.71 -17.52 -4.34
N VAL A 2 14.75 -17.59 -5.26
CA VAL A 2 13.80 -18.73 -5.36
C VAL A 2 14.54 -19.97 -5.88
N SER A 3 14.31 -21.12 -5.27
CA SER A 3 14.92 -22.40 -5.67
C SER A 3 14.54 -22.79 -7.10
N THR A 4 15.50 -23.29 -7.87
CA THR A 4 15.29 -23.80 -9.23
C THR A 4 14.37 -25.01 -9.25
N GLU A 5 14.44 -25.87 -8.24
CA GLU A 5 13.56 -27.03 -8.07
C GLU A 5 12.11 -26.61 -7.87
N LEU A 6 11.88 -25.58 -7.02
CA LEU A 6 10.56 -25.02 -6.79
C LEU A 6 9.97 -24.43 -8.08
N LEU A 7 10.77 -23.70 -8.86
CA LEU A 7 10.34 -23.16 -10.15
C LEU A 7 9.98 -24.27 -11.15
N SER A 8 10.74 -25.36 -11.18
CA SER A 8 10.43 -26.53 -12.02
C SER A 8 9.08 -27.14 -11.64
N THR A 9 8.85 -27.36 -10.34
CA THR A 9 7.60 -27.91 -9.80
C THR A 9 6.41 -27.02 -10.14
N LEU A 10 6.52 -25.71 -9.93
CA LEU A 10 5.45 -24.75 -10.25
C LEU A 10 5.14 -24.70 -11.75
N ARG A 11 6.15 -24.88 -12.62
CA ARG A 11 5.95 -24.93 -14.07
C ARG A 11 5.21 -26.19 -14.52
N GLY A 12 5.39 -27.31 -13.82
CA GLY A 12 4.72 -28.59 -14.09
C GLY A 12 3.23 -28.62 -13.72
N LEU A 13 2.75 -27.67 -12.91
CA LEU A 13 1.35 -27.59 -12.51
C LEU A 13 0.41 -27.29 -13.70
N ASN A 14 -0.82 -27.81 -13.63
CA ASN A 14 -1.87 -27.43 -14.56
C ASN A 14 -2.33 -25.97 -14.31
N ARG A 15 -3.16 -25.43 -15.21
CA ARG A 15 -3.60 -24.02 -15.11
C ARG A 15 -4.39 -23.72 -13.82
N ALA A 16 -5.26 -24.62 -13.39
CA ALA A 16 -6.07 -24.43 -12.20
C ALA A 16 -5.19 -24.41 -10.94
N ASP A 17 -4.28 -25.37 -10.82
CA ASP A 17 -3.37 -25.46 -9.67
C ASP A 17 -2.42 -24.26 -9.59
N LYS A 18 -1.94 -23.76 -10.74
CA LYS A 18 -1.14 -22.52 -10.80
C LYS A 18 -1.92 -21.34 -10.24
N LEU A 19 -3.16 -21.16 -10.68
CA LEU A 19 -4.02 -20.07 -10.19
C LEU A 19 -4.31 -20.20 -8.70
N TYR A 20 -4.54 -21.42 -8.22
CA TYR A 20 -4.75 -21.68 -6.80
C TYR A 20 -3.52 -21.31 -5.95
N VAL A 21 -2.32 -21.72 -6.37
CA VAL A 21 -1.08 -21.34 -5.68
C VAL A 21 -0.89 -19.82 -5.66
N MET A 22 -1.18 -19.14 -6.78
CA MET A 22 -1.13 -17.67 -6.81
C MET A 22 -2.13 -17.05 -5.83
N GLN A 23 -3.36 -17.57 -5.76
CA GLN A 23 -4.37 -17.08 -4.85
C GLN A 23 -3.95 -17.22 -3.37
N VAL A 24 -3.38 -18.37 -2.99
CA VAL A 24 -2.84 -18.58 -1.64
C VAL A 24 -1.77 -17.54 -1.33
N LEU A 25 -0.77 -17.40 -2.21
CA LEU A 25 0.34 -16.46 -2.01
C LEU A 25 -0.12 -15.00 -1.94
N ILE A 26 -1.07 -14.60 -2.80
CA ILE A 26 -1.64 -13.25 -2.80
C ILE A 26 -2.40 -12.99 -1.49
N SER A 27 -3.15 -13.98 -1.00
CA SER A 27 -3.90 -13.86 0.24
C SER A 27 -2.95 -13.74 1.45
N ASP A 28 -1.88 -14.53 1.48
CA ASP A 28 -0.86 -14.47 2.53
C ASP A 28 -0.16 -13.11 2.56
N LEU A 29 0.17 -12.56 1.39
CA LEU A 29 0.77 -11.22 1.28
C LEU A 29 -0.17 -10.13 1.78
N ALA A 30 -1.45 -10.17 1.36
CA ALA A 30 -2.44 -9.21 1.83
C ALA A 30 -2.66 -9.29 3.35
N GLN A 31 -2.60 -10.50 3.93
CA GLN A 31 -2.75 -10.68 5.37
C GLN A 31 -1.55 -10.12 6.15
N GLN A 32 -0.33 -10.29 5.63
CA GLN A 32 0.88 -9.69 6.20
C GLN A 32 0.83 -8.15 6.19
N GLU A 33 0.17 -7.54 5.19
CA GLU A 33 -0.01 -6.09 5.12
C GLU A 33 -1.05 -5.57 6.12
N THR A 34 -2.11 -6.33 6.41
CA THR A 34 -3.08 -5.96 7.46
C THR A 34 -2.51 -6.07 8.88
N ASP A 35 -1.52 -6.94 9.10
CA ASP A 35 -0.83 -7.07 10.40
C ASP A 35 0.23 -5.97 10.64
N LEU A 36 0.40 -5.02 9.71
CA LEU A 36 1.32 -3.88 9.88
C LEU A 36 0.85 -2.93 10.98
N ILE A 37 -0.46 -2.77 11.17
CA ILE A 37 -1.08 -1.95 12.22
C ILE A 37 -1.70 -2.88 13.26
N LYS A 38 -0.93 -3.20 14.31
CA LYS A 38 -1.43 -3.99 15.44
C LYS A 38 -2.21 -3.09 16.38
N PRO A 39 -3.33 -3.60 16.95
CA PRO A 39 -4.03 -2.90 18.02
C PRO A 39 -3.09 -2.66 19.21
N ASP A 40 -3.32 -1.57 19.94
CA ASP A 40 -2.54 -1.14 21.12
C ASP A 40 -1.08 -0.73 20.87
N LEU A 41 -0.65 -0.56 19.61
CA LEU A 41 0.64 0.05 19.28
C LEU A 41 0.49 1.52 18.87
N SER A 42 1.35 2.38 19.44
CA SER A 42 1.50 3.77 19.01
C SER A 42 2.50 3.81 17.85
N TYR A 43 2.01 4.10 16.66
CA TYR A 43 2.83 4.29 15.47
C TYR A 43 3.33 5.74 15.41
N PRO A 44 4.59 5.98 14.99
CA PRO A 44 5.02 7.35 14.75
C PRO A 44 4.06 7.99 13.74
N VAL A 45 3.61 9.21 14.01
CA VAL A 45 2.81 9.97 13.06
C VAL A 45 3.71 10.26 11.86
N TRP A 46 3.43 9.63 10.71
CA TRP A 46 4.10 9.93 9.43
C TRP A 46 3.58 11.24 8.82
N SER A 47 3.34 12.25 9.66
CA SER A 47 3.36 13.61 9.14
C SER A 47 4.80 13.87 8.76
N PRO A 48 5.10 14.26 7.51
CA PRO A 48 6.45 14.65 7.17
C PRO A 48 6.82 15.79 8.11
N TYR A 49 7.79 15.55 9.01
CA TYR A 49 8.44 16.66 9.70
C TYR A 49 8.91 17.62 8.61
N ASP A 50 8.59 18.90 8.78
CA ASP A 50 8.85 19.97 7.81
C ASP A 50 8.00 19.96 6.52
N ALA A 51 6.77 19.44 6.55
CA ALA A 51 5.79 19.56 5.46
C ALA A 51 5.22 20.99 5.24
N PHE A 52 6.04 22.03 5.45
CA PHE A 52 5.64 23.42 5.30
C PHE A 52 5.14 23.74 3.87
N GLU A 53 5.75 23.10 2.87
CA GLU A 53 5.37 23.26 1.46
C GLU A 53 3.96 22.70 1.17
N ALA A 54 3.61 21.56 1.79
CA ALA A 54 2.28 20.98 1.65
C ALA A 54 1.22 21.87 2.34
N ALA A 55 1.52 22.39 3.53
CA ALA A 55 0.64 23.31 4.25
C ALA A 55 0.45 24.63 3.47
N ASP A 56 1.51 25.20 2.92
CA ASP A 56 1.47 26.42 2.08
C ASP A 56 0.63 26.20 0.81
N THR A 57 0.80 25.04 0.15
CA THR A 57 0.00 24.67 -1.02
C THR A 57 -1.48 24.58 -0.68
N MET A 58 -1.84 23.94 0.44
CA MET A 58 -3.23 23.86 0.89
C MET A 58 -3.81 25.24 1.22
N LEU A 59 -3.04 26.14 1.84
CA LEU A 59 -3.48 27.51 2.12
C LEU A 59 -3.74 28.31 0.85
N LYS A 60 -2.88 28.19 -0.17
CA LYS A 60 -3.08 28.86 -1.47
C LYS A 60 -4.34 28.36 -2.17
N VAL A 61 -4.58 27.06 -2.15
CA VAL A 61 -5.80 26.46 -2.72
C VAL A 61 -7.05 26.97 -2.00
N LEU A 62 -7.04 27.04 -0.67
CA LEU A 62 -8.16 27.57 0.10
C LEU A 62 -8.44 29.05 -0.19
N GLN A 63 -7.39 29.87 -0.35
CA GLN A 63 -7.53 31.28 -0.70
C GLN A 63 -8.10 31.46 -2.11
N ALA A 64 -7.64 30.65 -3.07
CA ALA A 64 -8.18 30.64 -4.43
C ALA A 64 -9.67 30.28 -4.42
N ALA A 65 -10.05 29.21 -3.72
CA ALA A 65 -11.44 28.77 -3.59
C ALA A 65 -12.34 29.83 -2.94
N LYS A 66 -11.86 30.51 -1.89
CA LYS A 66 -12.61 31.61 -1.26
C LYS A 66 -12.83 32.79 -2.21
N THR A 67 -11.82 33.11 -3.01
CA THR A 67 -11.91 34.22 -3.97
C THR A 67 -12.87 33.89 -5.12
N GLU A 68 -13.01 32.62 -5.49
CA GLU A 68 -14.02 32.15 -6.44
C GLU A 68 -15.45 32.14 -5.87
N ASP A 69 -15.62 31.89 -4.57
CA ASP A 69 -16.94 31.87 -3.91
C ASP A 69 -17.46 33.28 -3.58
N ASP A 70 -16.55 34.27 -3.45
CA ASP A 70 -16.85 35.69 -3.21
C ASP A 70 -17.06 36.52 -4.52
N ALA A 71 -16.99 35.88 -5.71
CA ALA A 71 -17.09 36.52 -7.05
C ALA A 71 -18.38 36.16 -7.80
#